data_AF-A0A7X9HE61-F1
#
_entry.id   AF-A0A7X9HE61-F1
#
_cell.length_a   1.000
_cell.length_b   1.000
_cell.length_c   1.000
_cell.angle_alpha   90.00
_cell.angle_beta   90.00
_cell.angle_gamma   90.00
#
_symmetry.space_group_name_H-M   'P 1'
#
loop_
_entity.id
_entity.type
_entity.pdbx_description
1 polymer ?
#
loop_
_entity_poly.entity_id
_entity_poly.type
_entity_poly.pdbx_seq_one_letter_code
_entity_poly.pdbx_strand_id
1 'polypeptide(L)'
;MLIDLGKWWEDVTGLPIPLGCIAIHKRHAHSKPLIEETIRQSILYARKNPDASKEYIRSLAQELDDTVIQQHIDLYVNDFSLSLGTTGIKALQTLKEMAQCRGIF
;
A
#
# COMPACT_ATOMS: atom_id res chain seq x y z
N MET A 1 24.64 13.03 1.77
CA MET A 1 23.38 13.79 1.65
C MET A 1 22.25 12.80 1.81
N LEU A 2 21.28 13.07 2.68
CA LEU A 2 20.08 12.26 2.85
C LEU A 2 19.08 12.62 1.76
N ILE A 3 18.39 11.63 1.18
CA ILE A 3 17.35 11.84 0.17
C ILE A 3 16.07 11.11 0.60
N ASP A 4 14.92 11.75 0.38
CA ASP A 4 13.61 11.12 0.47
C ASP A 4 13.33 10.40 -0.86
N LEU A 5 13.24 9.07 -0.82
CA LEU A 5 13.02 8.25 -2.01
C LEU A 5 11.61 8.41 -2.58
N GLY A 6 10.62 8.71 -1.74
CA GLY A 6 9.26 8.97 -2.20
C GLY A 6 9.19 10.28 -2.97
N LYS A 7 9.78 11.34 -2.41
CA LYS A 7 9.88 12.64 -3.09
C LYS A 7 10.69 12.57 -4.37
N TRP A 8 11.86 11.92 -4.34
CA TRP A 8 12.69 11.73 -5.52
C TRP A 8 11.93 10.98 -6.63
N TRP A 9 11.18 9.95 -6.26
CA TRP A 9 10.37 9.19 -7.21
C TRP A 9 9.28 10.06 -7.85
N GLU A 10 8.57 10.86 -7.05
CA GLU A 10 7.57 11.80 -7.53
C GLU A 10 8.19 12.87 -8.45
N ASP A 11 9.33 13.44 -8.08
CA ASP A 11 10.05 14.43 -8.90
C ASP A 11 10.48 13.87 -10.27
N VAL A 12 10.89 12.59 -10.31
CA VAL A 12 11.39 11.94 -11.54
C VAL A 12 10.25 11.41 -12.42
N THR A 13 9.17 10.90 -11.84
CA THR A 13 8.12 10.17 -12.57
C THR A 13 6.78 10.91 -12.65
N GLY A 14 6.54 11.87 -11.75
CA GLY A 14 5.24 12.50 -11.54
C GLY A 14 4.17 11.53 -11.01
N LEU A 15 4.57 10.40 -10.42
CA LEU A 15 3.69 9.32 -9.96
C LEU A 15 3.95 8.99 -8.49
N PRO A 16 2.96 8.45 -7.76
CA PRO A 16 3.18 7.94 -6.41
C PRO A 16 4.14 6.74 -6.44
N ILE A 17 4.97 6.59 -5.41
CA ILE A 17 5.91 5.47 -5.29
C ILE A 17 5.18 4.16 -4.95
N PRO A 18 5.30 3.09 -5.76
CA PRO A 18 4.74 1.78 -5.40
C PRO A 18 5.60 1.12 -4.32
N LEU A 19 5.05 0.94 -3.11
CA LEU A 19 5.79 0.37 -1.97
C LEU A 19 5.46 -1.10 -1.70
N GLY A 20 4.21 -1.49 -1.91
CA GLY A 20 3.77 -2.85 -1.61
C GLY A 20 2.48 -3.20 -2.34
N CYS A 21 2.23 -4.50 -2.48
CA CYS A 21 0.99 -5.04 -3.01
C CYS A 21 0.63 -6.36 -2.31
N ILE A 22 -0.66 -6.69 -2.33
CA ILE A 22 -1.13 -8.00 -1.88
C ILE A 22 -1.11 -8.94 -3.08
N ALA A 23 -0.27 -9.97 -3.01
CA ALA A 23 -0.10 -10.95 -4.08
C ALA A 23 -0.81 -12.27 -3.75
N ILE A 24 -1.46 -12.86 -4.75
CA ILE A 24 -2.05 -14.19 -4.67
C ILE A 24 -1.30 -15.16 -5.56
N HIS A 25 -1.01 -16.35 -5.03
CA HIS A 25 -0.36 -17.40 -5.80
C HIS A 25 -1.27 -17.88 -6.95
N LYS A 26 -0.70 -18.10 -8.15
CA LYS A 26 -1.45 -18.44 -9.38
C LYS A 26 -2.38 -19.66 -9.22
N ARG A 27 -1.98 -20.66 -8.43
CA ARG A 27 -2.81 -21.85 -8.09
C ARG A 27 -4.17 -21.50 -7.47
N HIS A 28 -4.25 -20.35 -6.81
CA HIS A 28 -5.44 -19.85 -6.10
C HIS A 28 -6.15 -18.72 -6.85
N ALA A 29 -5.81 -18.50 -8.13
CA ALA A 29 -6.37 -17.38 -8.91
C ALA A 29 -7.90 -17.42 -8.99
N HIS A 30 -8.52 -18.61 -8.91
CA HIS A 30 -9.98 -18.77 -8.86
C HIS A 30 -10.63 -18.10 -7.64
N SER A 31 -9.90 -17.97 -6.52
CA SER A 31 -10.37 -17.29 -5.31
C SER A 31 -10.12 -15.77 -5.33
N LYS A 32 -9.42 -15.24 -6.35
CA LYS A 32 -9.01 -13.84 -6.40
C LYS A 32 -10.17 -12.86 -6.21
N PRO A 33 -11.32 -12.96 -6.92
CA PRO A 33 -12.39 -11.98 -6.79
C PRO A 33 -12.96 -11.92 -5.36
N LEU A 34 -13.11 -13.07 -4.72
CA LEU A 34 -13.60 -13.17 -3.35
C LEU A 34 -12.61 -12.55 -2.35
N ILE A 35 -11.32 -12.86 -2.50
CA ILE A 35 -10.27 -12.33 -1.62
C ILE A 35 -10.15 -10.81 -1.77
N GLU A 36 -10.16 -10.31 -3.01
CA GLU A 36 -10.09 -8.88 -3.32
C GLU A 36 -11.25 -8.12 -2.66
N GLU A 37 -12.48 -8.62 -2.81
CA GLU A 37 -13.65 -8.02 -2.18
C GLU A 37 -13.58 -8.09 -0.65
N THR A 38 -13.13 -9.21 -0.08
CA THR A 38 -12.99 -9.38 1.37
C THR A 38 -12.01 -8.35 1.97
N ILE A 39 -10.86 -8.16 1.32
CA ILE A 39 -9.85 -7.19 1.75
C ILE A 39 -10.41 -5.76 1.62
N ARG A 40 -11.08 -5.45 0.52
CA ARG A 40 -11.72 -4.14 0.31
C ARG A 40 -12.73 -3.83 1.42
N GLN A 41 -13.59 -4.80 1.77
CA GLN A 41 -14.54 -4.63 2.87
C GLN A 41 -13.85 -4.48 4.22
N SER A 42 -12.76 -5.19 4.46
CA SER A 42 -11.96 -5.04 5.69
C SER A 42 -11.40 -3.62 5.84
N ILE A 43 -10.84 -3.04 4.77
CA ILE A 43 -10.33 -1.66 4.78
C ILE A 43 -11.48 -0.66 5.02
N LEU A 44 -12.61 -0.83 4.32
CA LEU A 44 -13.78 0.04 4.49
C LEU A 44 -14.36 -0.05 5.91
N TYR A 45 -14.36 -1.24 6.52
CA TYR A 45 -14.80 -1.43 7.89
C TYR A 45 -13.87 -0.72 8.88
N ALA A 46 -12.55 -0.88 8.73
CA ALA A 46 -11.56 -0.21 9.57
C ALA A 46 -11.65 1.32 9.47
N ARG A 47 -11.87 1.87 8.27
CA ARG A 47 -12.10 3.32 8.07
C ARG A 47 -13.34 3.82 8.82
N LYS A 48 -14.42 3.03 8.85
CA LYS A 48 -15.67 3.39 9.55
C LYS A 48 -15.58 3.16 11.06
N ASN A 49 -14.71 2.26 11.51
CA ASN A 49 -14.58 1.85 12.90
C ASN A 49 -13.08 1.79 13.29
N PRO A 50 -12.39 2.95 13.38
CA PRO A 50 -10.95 2.98 13.62
C PRO A 50 -10.55 2.32 14.95
N ASP A 51 -11.42 2.35 15.96
CA ASP A 51 -11.16 1.71 17.24
C ASP A 51 -11.22 0.17 17.17
N ALA A 52 -11.87 -0.41 16.16
CA ALA A 52 -12.09 -1.86 16.06
C ALA A 52 -10.79 -2.66 15.90
N SER A 53 -9.74 -2.06 15.32
CA SER A 53 -8.42 -2.68 15.16
C SER A 53 -7.37 -2.13 16.13
N LYS A 54 -7.72 -1.16 17.00
CA LYS A 54 -6.77 -0.39 17.80
C LYS A 54 -5.94 -1.25 18.75
N GLU A 55 -6.58 -2.14 19.50
CA GLU A 55 -5.88 -3.04 20.44
C GLU A 55 -4.93 -4.00 19.71
N TYR A 56 -5.38 -4.54 18.57
CA TYR A 56 -4.55 -5.40 17.73
C TYR A 56 -3.32 -4.66 17.20
N ILE A 57 -3.50 -3.43 16.70
CA ILE A 57 -2.40 -2.61 16.19
C ILE A 57 -1.40 -2.29 17.31
N ARG A 58 -1.86 -1.88 18.50
CA ARG A 58 -0.98 -1.59 19.64
C ARG A 58 -0.17 -2.80 20.08
N SER A 59 -0.75 -4.00 20.01
CA SER A 59 -0.02 -5.23 20.37
C SER A 59 1.21 -5.47 19.47
N LEU A 60 1.17 -4.97 18.23
CA LEU A 60 2.24 -5.09 17.22
C LEU A 60 3.17 -3.87 17.18
N ALA A 61 2.77 -2.74 17.76
CA ALA A 61 3.47 -1.45 17.72
C ALA A 61 3.64 -0.85 19.12
N GLN A 62 4.06 -1.67 20.10
CA GLN A 62 4.04 -1.35 21.53
C GLN A 62 4.86 -0.11 21.92
N GLU A 63 5.86 0.26 21.12
CA GLU A 63 6.76 1.38 21.38
C GLU A 63 6.25 2.72 20.80
N LEU A 64 5.16 2.71 20.04
CA LEU A 64 4.62 3.90 19.38
C LEU A 64 3.42 4.47 20.14
N ASP A 65 3.42 5.79 20.31
CA ASP A 65 2.24 6.52 20.79
C ASP A 65 1.08 6.40 19.78
N ASP A 66 -0.15 6.44 20.28
CA ASP A 66 -1.39 6.42 19.47
C ASP A 66 -1.35 7.40 18.30
N THR A 67 -0.81 8.61 18.52
CA THR A 67 -0.70 9.65 17.50
C THR A 67 0.26 9.25 16.38
N VAL A 68 1.37 8.60 16.71
CA VAL A 68 2.36 8.12 15.73
C VAL A 68 1.80 6.93 14.95
N ILE A 69 1.07 6.04 15.63
CA ILE A 69 0.35 4.93 14.99
C ILE A 69 -0.66 5.47 13.97
N GLN A 70 -1.45 6.48 14.36
CA GLN A 70 -2.45 7.05 13.46
C GLN A 70 -1.80 7.72 12.25
N GLN A 71 -0.72 8.49 12.44
CA GLN A 71 0.04 9.09 11.34
C GLN A 71 0.60 8.04 10.37
N HIS A 72 1.07 6.91 10.90
CA HIS A 72 1.55 5.80 10.09
C HIS A 72 0.42 5.19 9.25
N ILE A 73 -0.76 4.98 9.85
CA ILE A 73 -1.94 4.47 9.15
C ILE A 73 -2.38 5.45 8.06
N ASP A 74 -2.48 6.74 8.36
CA ASP A 74 -2.94 7.75 7.39
C ASP A 74 -1.99 7.86 6.19
N LEU A 75 -0.68 7.67 6.42
CA LEU A 75 0.33 7.71 5.36
C LEU A 75 0.21 6.52 4.40
N TYR A 76 0.00 5.30 4.92
CA TYR A 76 0.04 4.07 4.12
C TYR A 76 -1.32 3.50 3.72
N VAL A 77 -2.39 3.86 4.43
CA VAL A 77 -3.76 3.39 4.20
C VAL A 77 -4.60 4.49 3.58
N ASN A 78 -4.46 4.65 2.28
CA ASN A 78 -5.14 5.68 1.49
C ASN A 78 -5.95 5.04 0.35
N ASP A 79 -6.44 5.83 -0.61
CA ASP A 79 -7.32 5.32 -1.66
C ASP A 79 -6.64 4.28 -2.57
N PHE A 80 -5.31 4.30 -2.69
CA PHE A 80 -4.57 3.24 -3.39
C PHE A 80 -4.67 1.88 -2.70
N SER A 81 -4.93 1.84 -1.39
CA SER A 81 -5.18 0.60 -0.64
C SER A 81 -6.55 -0.01 -0.99
N LEU A 82 -7.54 0.81 -1.37
CA LEU A 82 -8.85 0.33 -1.82
C LEU A 82 -8.82 -0.12 -3.29
N SER A 83 -8.16 0.67 -4.14
CA SER A 83 -7.96 0.37 -5.55
C SER A 83 -6.81 1.21 -6.09
N LEU A 84 -5.91 0.57 -6.83
CA LEU A 84 -4.79 1.27 -7.47
C LEU A 84 -5.25 2.32 -8.48
N GLY A 85 -6.43 2.13 -9.09
CA GLY A 85 -6.89 2.97 -10.19
C GLY A 85 -5.89 3.01 -11.37
N THR A 86 -6.10 3.95 -12.29
CA THR A 86 -5.21 4.12 -13.45
C THR A 86 -3.83 4.64 -13.04
N THR A 87 -3.77 5.57 -12.09
CA THR A 87 -2.52 6.18 -11.61
C THR A 87 -1.62 5.15 -10.92
N GLY A 88 -2.16 4.31 -10.02
CA GLY A 88 -1.37 3.28 -9.35
C GLY A 88 -0.89 2.18 -10.30
N ILE A 89 -1.72 1.80 -11.29
CA ILE A 89 -1.29 0.87 -12.35
C ILE A 89 -0.14 1.47 -13.16
N LYS A 90 -0.24 2.74 -13.54
CA LYS A 90 0.83 3.45 -14.27
C LYS A 90 2.12 3.51 -13.43
N ALA A 91 2.03 3.80 -12.14
CA ALA A 91 3.18 3.82 -11.24
C ALA A 91 3.90 2.46 -11.18
N LEU A 92 3.16 1.35 -11.09
CA LEU A 92 3.71 0.00 -11.13
C LEU A 92 4.38 -0.33 -12.47
N GLN A 93 3.77 0.08 -13.58
CA GLN A 93 4.34 -0.12 -14.92
C GLN A 93 5.65 0.64 -15.08
N THR A 94 5.69 1.91 -14.66
CA THR A 94 6.91 2.73 -14.67
C THR A 94 8.02 2.11 -13.82
N LEU A 95 7.71 1.61 -12.63
CA LEU A 95 8.69 0.89 -11.79
C LEU A 95 9.26 -0.34 -12.49
N LYS A 96 8.39 -1.13 -13.13
CA LYS A 96 8.81 -2.32 -13.87
C LYS A 96 9.71 -1.95 -15.05
N GLU A 97 9.33 -0.96 -15.85
CA GLU A 97 10.10 -0.49 -17.02
C GLU A 97 11.49 0.02 -16.60
N MET A 98 11.57 0.84 -15.55
CA MET A 98 12.84 1.36 -15.03
C MET A 98 13.76 0.23 -14.56
N ALA A 99 13.21 -0.79 -13.90
CA ALA A 99 13.98 -1.92 -13.42
C ALA A 99 14.46 -2.83 -14.58
N GLN A 100 13.65 -3.03 -15.61
CA GLN A 100 14.04 -3.76 -16.83
C GLN A 100 15.16 -3.05 -17.60
N CYS A 101 15.07 -1.72 -17.77
CA CYS A 101 16.13 -0.93 -18.41
C CYS A 101 17.48 -1.00 -17.66
N ARG A 102 17.46 -1.40 -16.38
CA ARG A 102 18.65 -1.58 -15.54
C ARG A 102 19.06 -3.05 -15.36
N GLY A 103 18.39 -3.98 -16.04
CA GLY A 103 18.71 -5.42 -15.98
C GLY A 103 18.42 -6.09 -14.65
N ILE A 104 17.49 -5.55 -13.85
CA ILE A 104 17.08 -6.11 -12.56
C ILE A 104 15.98 -7.18 -12.73
N PHE A 105 15.35 -7.25 -13.90
CA PHE A 105 14.31 -8.21 -14.29
C PHE A 105 14.53 -8.76 -15.69
#